data_AF-A0A519F7Y8-F1
#
_entry.id   AF-A0A519F7Y8-F1
#
_cell.length_a   1.000
_cell.length_b   1.000
_cell.length_c   1.000
_cell.angle_alpha   90.00
_cell.angle_beta   90.00
_cell.angle_gamma   90.00
#
_symmetry.space_group_name_H-M   'P 1'
#
loop_
_entity.id
_entity.type
_entity.pdbx_description
1 polymer ?
#
loop_
_entity_poly.entity_id
_entity_poly.type
_entity_poly.pdbx_seq_one_letter_code
_entity_poly.pdbx_strand_id
1 'polypeptide(L)'
;MTPTPAAAPFTLYNPEGLYDPAPNAYSHLAVVGPGAEWLFVAGQGGEDAQGQLSPDFADQAAHAIANVRIALQSRGADLRHIFKLTLLMVDHSEDRLRLWVEQADLAWADNMKPVCTL
;
A
#
# COMPACT_ATOMS: atom_id res chain seq x y z
N MET A 1 -38.27 -4.50 -17.14
CA MET A 1 -37.08 -3.73 -17.52
C MET A 1 -36.16 -3.72 -16.31
N THR A 2 -35.03 -4.42 -16.37
CA THR A 2 -33.99 -4.35 -15.33
C THR A 2 -33.29 -3.01 -15.49
N PRO A 3 -33.22 -2.15 -14.46
CA PRO A 3 -32.50 -0.88 -14.58
C PRO A 3 -31.02 -1.16 -14.83
N THR A 4 -30.43 -0.46 -15.80
CA THR A 4 -28.98 -0.46 -16.02
C THR A 4 -28.31 0.12 -14.78
N PRO A 5 -27.32 -0.57 -14.19
CA PRO A 5 -26.57 -0.03 -13.07
C PRO A 5 -25.93 1.31 -13.44
N ALA A 6 -25.93 2.26 -12.50
CA ALA A 6 -25.14 3.46 -12.64
C ALA A 6 -23.65 3.09 -12.78
N ALA A 7 -22.87 3.95 -13.46
CA ALA A 7 -21.43 3.79 -13.54
C ALA A 7 -20.82 3.77 -12.12
N ALA A 8 -19.78 2.95 -11.92
CA ALA A 8 -19.10 2.89 -10.64
C ALA A 8 -18.51 4.28 -10.29
N PRO A 9 -18.60 4.73 -9.02
CA PRO A 9 -18.04 6.02 -8.60
C PRO A 9 -16.51 5.99 -8.45
N PHE A 10 -15.87 4.89 -8.86
CA PHE A 10 -14.43 4.67 -8.75
C PHE A 10 -13.89 3.84 -9.92
N THR A 11 -12.59 3.90 -10.13
CA THR A 11 -11.86 3.03 -11.06
C THR A 11 -10.81 2.21 -10.32
N LEU A 12 -10.65 0.94 -10.68
CA LEU A 12 -9.66 0.03 -10.10
C LEU A 12 -8.39 -0.04 -10.95
N TYR A 13 -7.24 -0.22 -10.31
CA TYR A 13 -5.94 -0.32 -10.99
C TYR A 13 -5.02 -1.37 -10.34
N ASN A 14 -4.27 -2.07 -11.20
CA ASN A 14 -3.13 -2.92 -10.83
C ASN A 14 -1.89 -2.36 -11.53
N PRO A 15 -1.08 -1.53 -10.84
CA PRO A 15 0.12 -0.91 -11.39
C PRO A 15 1.18 -1.93 -11.82
N GLU A 16 1.95 -1.60 -12.85
CA GLU A 16 3.20 -2.30 -13.16
C GLU A 16 4.18 -2.18 -12.00
N GLY A 17 4.96 -3.24 -11.74
CA GLY A 17 5.94 -3.29 -10.65
C GLY A 17 5.40 -3.86 -9.34
N LEU A 18 4.08 -4.09 -9.24
CA LEU A 18 3.47 -4.93 -8.20
C LEU A 18 3.16 -6.31 -8.79
N TYR A 19 3.10 -7.32 -7.93
CA TYR A 19 2.71 -8.67 -8.35
C TYR A 19 1.25 -8.69 -8.85
N ASP A 20 0.84 -9.72 -9.59
CA ASP A 20 -0.56 -9.83 -10.03
C ASP A 20 -1.49 -10.24 -8.87
N PRO A 21 -2.41 -9.37 -8.41
CA PRO A 21 -3.30 -9.67 -7.29
C PRO A 21 -4.52 -10.50 -7.70
N ALA A 22 -4.76 -10.73 -9.00
CA ALA A 22 -5.96 -11.39 -9.49
C ALA A 22 -6.18 -12.82 -8.94
N PRO A 23 -5.14 -13.68 -8.80
CA PRO A 23 -5.29 -14.98 -8.16
C PRO A 23 -5.75 -14.91 -6.69
N ASN A 24 -5.53 -13.77 -6.02
CA ASN A 24 -5.94 -13.51 -4.64
C ASN A 24 -7.26 -12.71 -4.56
N ALA A 25 -7.95 -12.52 -5.69
CA ALA A 25 -9.27 -11.89 -5.80
C ALA A 25 -9.37 -10.44 -5.29
N TYR A 26 -8.35 -9.60 -5.57
CA TYR A 26 -8.41 -8.17 -5.26
C TYR A 26 -7.68 -7.30 -6.30
N SER A 27 -7.76 -5.97 -6.14
CA SER A 27 -6.98 -4.98 -6.92
C SER A 27 -6.15 -4.11 -5.99
N HIS A 28 -4.99 -3.64 -6.45
CA HIS A 28 -4.09 -2.85 -5.60
C HIS A 28 -4.63 -1.46 -5.27
N LEU A 29 -5.41 -0.85 -6.16
CA LEU A 29 -5.85 0.53 -6.04
C LEU A 29 -7.31 0.72 -6.44
N ALA A 30 -7.98 1.63 -5.73
CA ALA A 30 -9.19 2.29 -6.21
C ALA A 30 -9.01 3.82 -6.19
N VAL A 31 -9.39 4.48 -7.29
CA VAL A 31 -9.43 5.95 -7.40
C VAL A 31 -10.88 6.40 -7.40
N VAL A 32 -11.24 7.29 -6.47
CA VAL A 32 -12.61 7.83 -6.31
C VAL A 32 -12.66 9.29 -6.79
N GLY A 33 -13.70 9.70 -7.53
CA GLY A 33 -13.88 11.10 -7.98
C GLY A 33 -15.34 11.52 -8.24
N PRO A 34 -15.62 12.79 -8.59
CA PRO A 34 -14.76 13.98 -8.48
C PRO A 34 -15.06 14.85 -7.25
N GLY A 35 -14.03 15.49 -6.67
CA GLY A 35 -14.12 16.44 -5.55
C GLY A 35 -12.90 16.40 -4.62
N ALA A 36 -12.36 15.20 -4.42
CA ALA A 36 -11.04 14.93 -3.86
C ALA A 36 -10.58 13.59 -4.45
N GLU A 37 -9.38 13.52 -5.01
CA GLU A 37 -8.86 12.28 -5.59
C GLU A 37 -8.36 11.38 -4.45
N TRP A 38 -9.24 10.50 -3.98
CA TRP A 38 -8.90 9.52 -2.94
C TRP A 38 -8.28 8.30 -3.60
N LEU A 39 -7.08 7.96 -3.14
CA LEU A 39 -6.41 6.71 -3.48
C LEU A 39 -6.60 5.73 -2.32
N PHE A 40 -7.42 4.71 -2.54
CA PHE A 40 -7.52 3.57 -1.63
C PHE A 40 -6.50 2.53 -2.06
N VAL A 41 -5.47 2.36 -1.25
CA VAL A 41 -4.41 1.38 -1.48
C VAL A 41 -4.72 0.11 -0.69
N ALA A 42 -4.78 -1.03 -1.38
CA ALA A 42 -4.86 -2.32 -0.71
C ALA A 42 -3.60 -2.57 0.13
N GLY A 43 -3.69 -3.44 1.14
CA GLY A 43 -2.54 -3.81 1.96
C GLY A 43 -1.37 -4.26 1.10
N GLN A 44 -0.21 -3.62 1.28
CA GLN A 44 1.02 -3.99 0.58
C GLN A 44 1.90 -4.81 1.52
N GLY A 45 2.28 -6.00 1.08
CA GLY A 45 3.18 -6.89 1.79
C GLY A 45 4.63 -6.76 1.30
N GLY A 46 5.50 -7.58 1.89
CA GLY A 46 6.93 -7.61 1.57
C GLY A 46 7.28 -8.42 0.31
N GLU A 47 6.28 -8.82 -0.47
CA GLU A 47 6.50 -9.58 -1.70
C GLU A 47 7.16 -8.71 -2.79
N ASP A 48 7.97 -9.33 -3.64
CA ASP A 48 8.46 -8.72 -4.87
C ASP A 48 7.41 -8.75 -6.00
N ALA A 49 7.76 -8.24 -7.19
CA ALA A 49 6.87 -8.23 -8.35
C ALA A 49 6.52 -9.64 -8.89
N GLN A 50 7.22 -10.68 -8.44
CA GLN A 50 6.93 -12.09 -8.73
C GLN A 50 6.12 -12.75 -7.59
N GLY A 51 5.70 -11.98 -6.59
CA GLY A 51 4.97 -12.48 -5.43
C GLY A 51 5.83 -13.29 -4.46
N GLN A 52 7.17 -13.20 -4.53
CA GLN A 52 8.07 -13.93 -3.64
C GLN A 52 8.37 -13.09 -2.39
N LEU A 53 8.36 -13.75 -1.22
CA LEU A 53 8.57 -13.11 0.08
C LEU A 53 9.99 -13.42 0.61
N SER A 54 10.73 -12.38 1.04
CA SER A 54 12.02 -12.57 1.73
C SER A 54 11.82 -13.30 3.07
N PRO A 55 12.73 -14.19 3.51
CA PRO A 55 12.70 -14.72 4.87
C PRO A 55 13.09 -13.69 5.94
N ASP A 56 13.72 -12.58 5.54
CA ASP A 56 14.14 -11.51 6.46
C ASP A 56 13.03 -10.45 6.62
N PHE A 57 12.71 -10.12 7.87
CA PHE A 57 11.64 -9.17 8.17
C PHE A 57 11.97 -7.72 7.76
N ALA A 58 13.23 -7.31 7.87
CA ALA A 58 13.64 -5.96 7.48
C ALA A 58 13.50 -5.78 5.96
N ASP A 59 13.85 -6.80 5.17
CA ASP A 59 13.60 -6.83 3.73
C ASP A 59 12.10 -6.74 3.41
N GLN A 60 11.26 -7.52 4.13
CA GLN A 60 9.82 -7.46 3.96
C GLN A 60 9.25 -6.06 4.25
N ALA A 61 9.70 -5.41 5.33
CA ALA A 61 9.28 -4.06 5.67
C ALA A 61 9.71 -3.03 4.60
N ALA A 62 10.94 -3.14 4.10
CA ALA A 62 11.44 -2.28 3.04
C ALA A 62 10.64 -2.46 1.73
N HIS A 63 10.35 -3.71 1.35
CA HIS A 63 9.54 -4.02 0.18
C HIS A 63 8.10 -3.54 0.33
N ALA A 64 7.46 -3.71 1.49
CA ALA A 64 6.10 -3.21 1.72
C ALA A 64 6.00 -1.70 1.49
N ILE A 65 6.96 -0.93 2.00
CA ILE A 65 7.03 0.52 1.76
C ILE A 65 7.30 0.84 0.28
N ALA A 66 8.18 0.09 -0.38
CA ALA A 66 8.45 0.25 -1.81
C ALA A 66 7.20 -0.02 -2.66
N ASN A 67 6.44 -1.05 -2.32
CA ASN A 67 5.18 -1.41 -2.97
C ASN A 67 4.11 -0.33 -2.78
N VAL A 68 3.97 0.23 -1.57
CA VAL A 68 3.11 1.41 -1.34
C VAL A 68 3.54 2.59 -2.22
N ARG A 69 4.86 2.84 -2.33
CA ARG A 69 5.39 3.92 -3.17
C ARG A 69 5.05 3.69 -4.65
N ILE A 70 5.24 2.49 -5.18
CA ILE A 70 4.87 2.13 -6.56
C ILE A 70 3.38 2.37 -6.80
N ALA A 71 2.53 1.90 -5.87
CA ALA A 71 1.09 2.07 -5.98
C ALA A 71 0.70 3.56 -6.06
N LEU A 72 1.23 4.40 -5.17
CA LEU A 72 0.95 5.84 -5.16
C LEU A 72 1.49 6.56 -6.40
N GLN A 73 2.74 6.29 -6.78
CA GLN A 73 3.39 6.92 -7.93
C GLN A 73 2.66 6.61 -9.23
N SER A 74 2.05 5.43 -9.34
CA SER A 74 1.25 5.07 -10.51
C SER A 74 0.12 6.08 -10.78
N ARG A 75 -0.39 6.77 -9.75
CA ARG A 75 -1.45 7.80 -9.81
C ARG A 75 -0.94 9.20 -9.43
N GLY A 76 0.37 9.44 -9.54
CA GLY A 76 0.96 10.77 -9.31
C GLY A 76 1.05 11.21 -7.84
N ALA A 77 0.83 10.29 -6.90
CA ALA A 77 0.99 10.55 -5.47
C ALA A 77 2.33 9.99 -4.94
N ASP A 78 2.66 10.35 -3.69
CA ASP A 78 3.82 9.83 -2.97
C ASP A 78 3.53 9.64 -1.48
N LEU A 79 4.51 9.16 -0.71
CA LEU A 79 4.36 8.84 0.72
C LEU A 79 3.90 10.02 1.59
N ARG A 80 4.14 11.28 1.18
CA ARG A 80 3.71 12.49 1.90
C ARG A 80 2.21 12.72 1.80
N HIS A 81 1.54 12.06 0.85
CA HIS A 81 0.10 12.13 0.65
C HIS A 81 -0.66 11.10 1.51
N ILE A 82 0.05 10.21 2.21
CA ILE A 82 -0.55 9.27 3.13
C ILE A 82 -0.88 10.01 4.43
N PHE A 83 -2.16 10.07 4.79
CA PHE A 83 -2.59 10.63 6.07
C PHE A 83 -2.86 9.55 7.13
N LYS A 84 -3.24 8.32 6.72
CA LYS A 84 -3.53 7.18 7.60
C LYS A 84 -2.79 5.93 7.14
N LEU A 85 -2.16 5.24 8.09
CA LEU A 85 -1.58 3.92 7.93
C LEU A 85 -2.29 2.90 8.84
N THR A 86 -2.44 1.68 8.35
CA THR A 86 -2.78 0.50 9.15
C THR A 86 -1.68 -0.52 8.93
N LEU A 87 -0.92 -0.82 9.98
CA LEU A 87 0.18 -1.77 9.96
C LEU A 87 -0.31 -3.10 10.56
N LEU A 88 -0.14 -4.19 9.83
CA LEU A 88 -0.47 -5.53 10.31
C LEU A 88 0.82 -6.33 10.39
N MET A 89 1.20 -6.75 11.59
CA MET A 89 2.46 -7.45 11.85
C MET A 89 2.19 -8.82 12.44
N VAL A 90 2.50 -9.87 11.67
CA VAL A 90 2.49 -11.25 12.17
C VAL A 90 3.60 -11.38 13.23
N ASP A 91 3.35 -12.17 14.27
CA ASP A 91 4.25 -12.39 15.42
C ASP A 91 4.94 -11.12 15.92
N HIS A 92 4.15 -10.09 16.17
CA HIS A 92 4.63 -8.80 16.66
C HIS A 92 5.58 -8.96 17.87
N SER A 93 6.70 -8.25 17.82
CA SER A 93 7.66 -8.10 18.90
C SER A 93 8.30 -6.72 18.84
N GLU A 94 8.89 -6.26 19.95
CA GLU A 94 9.64 -5.00 20.00
C GLU A 94 10.79 -4.97 18.97
N ASP A 95 11.42 -6.13 18.70
CA ASP A 95 12.46 -6.24 17.69
C ASP A 95 11.93 -5.99 16.27
N ARG A 96 10.78 -6.59 15.93
CA ARG A 96 10.14 -6.35 14.63
C ARG A 96 9.61 -4.93 14.52
N LEU A 97 9.06 -4.38 15.61
CA LEU A 97 8.64 -2.98 15.65
C LEU A 97 9.84 -2.05 15.40
N ARG A 98 11.00 -2.30 16.01
CA ARG A 98 12.22 -1.52 15.76
C ARG A 98 12.66 -1.59 14.29
N LEU A 99 12.67 -2.78 13.69
CA LEU A 99 13.02 -2.94 12.27
C LEU A 99 12.04 -2.20 11.35
N TRP A 100 10.74 -2.23 11.66
CA TRP A 100 9.74 -1.43 10.96
C TRP A 100 10.01 0.08 11.10
N VAL A 101 10.29 0.55 12.32
CA VAL A 101 10.58 1.97 12.61
C VAL A 101 11.79 2.44 11.80
N GLU A 102 12.86 1.65 11.72
CA GLU A 102 14.04 1.97 10.90
C GLU A 102 13.67 2.19 9.42
N GLN A 103 12.84 1.31 8.84
CA GLN A 103 12.39 1.46 7.46
C GLN A 103 11.43 2.65 7.29
N ALA A 104 10.55 2.90 8.26
CA ALA A 104 9.63 4.04 8.24
C ALA A 104 10.38 5.38 8.37
N ASP A 105 11.43 5.44 9.19
CA ASP A 105 12.30 6.61 9.34
C ASP A 105 13.05 6.90 8.04
N LEU A 106 13.56 5.88 7.35
CA LEU A 106 14.16 6.07 6.02
C LEU A 106 13.14 6.57 4.99
N ALA A 107 11.91 6.06 5.05
CA ALA A 107 10.89 6.33 4.05
C ALA A 107 10.25 7.72 4.16
N TRP A 108 10.00 8.18 5.38
CA TRP A 108 9.46 9.52 5.63
C TRP A 108 10.54 10.56 5.94
N ALA A 109 11.76 10.15 6.29
CA ALA A 109 12.87 11.02 6.67
C ALA A 109 12.41 12.07 7.70
N ASP A 110 12.64 13.35 7.42
CA ASP A 110 12.28 14.47 8.30
C ASP A 110 10.78 14.84 8.24
N ASN A 111 9.96 14.14 7.46
CA ASN A 111 8.52 14.42 7.38
C ASN A 111 7.75 13.81 8.55
N MET A 112 6.62 14.43 8.89
CA MET A 112 5.65 13.82 9.78
C MET A 112 5.13 12.51 9.19
N LYS A 113 5.09 11.47 10.03
CA LYS A 113 4.53 10.17 9.69
C LYS A 113 2.99 10.23 9.80
N PRO A 114 2.24 9.45 8.98
CA PRO A 114 0.78 9.41 9.04
C PRO A 114 0.24 8.93 10.39
N VAL A 115 -1.04 9.22 10.68
CA VAL A 115 -1.69 8.60 11.82
C VAL A 115 -1.73 7.08 11.63
N CYS A 116 -1.28 6.32 12.63
CA CYS A 116 -1.02 4.89 12.49
C CYS A 116 -1.84 4.07 13.49
N THR A 117 -2.34 2.93 13.03
CA THR A 117 -2.79 1.83 13.91
C THR A 117 -1.91 0.64 13.59
N LEU A 118 -1.33 0.05 14.63
CA LEU A 118 -0.62 -1.23 14.60
C LEU A 118 -1.48 -2.25 15.38
#